data_AF-A0A1H7L5N1-F1
#
_entry.id   AF-A0A1H7L5N1-F1
#
_cell.length_a   1.000
_cell.length_b   1.000
_cell.length_c   1.000
_cell.angle_alpha   90.00
_cell.angle_beta   90.00
_cell.angle_gamma   90.00
#
_symmetry.space_group_name_H-M   'P 1'
#
loop_
_entity.id
_entity.type
_entity.pdbx_description
1 polymer ?
#
loop_
_entity_poly.entity_id
_entity_poly.type
_entity_poly.pdbx_seq_one_letter_code
_entity_poly.pdbx_strand_id
1 'polypeptide(L)'
;MNHLPHSATPKPAGDDLEKAPTFLRAFSVIHAALALLFVCMALVLLVIAAKGTWAVLSTELNDEAAQLVIEAMGVLAAAVVALQIAQTITEEEVIRTSHISAPTRVRRFLSRFMVVIVVALAIEALVATFRASHADASLLLHAAVMVLAVGALLAGWGLFIRLNRSAEELEPEAMQEAKREDHKLK
;
A
#
# COMPACT_ATOMS: atom_id res chain seq x y z
N MET A 1 58.66 17.28 48.35
CA MET A 1 57.36 17.71 47.78
C MET A 1 57.16 16.99 46.45
N ASN A 2 56.23 16.04 46.39
CA ASN A 2 55.82 15.40 45.13
C ASN A 2 54.56 16.10 44.62
N HIS A 3 54.65 16.72 43.45
CA HIS A 3 53.50 17.28 42.73
C HIS A 3 52.76 16.15 42.00
N LEU A 4 51.50 15.91 42.38
CA LEU A 4 50.58 15.06 41.63
C LEU A 4 49.94 15.88 40.48
N PRO A 5 49.74 15.30 39.29
CA PRO A 5 49.13 16.00 38.17
C PRO A 5 47.60 16.11 38.33
N HIS A 6 47.08 17.26 37.87
CA HIS A 6 45.67 17.62 37.80
C HIS A 6 44.81 16.52 37.16
N SER A 7 43.74 16.12 37.86
CA SER A 7 42.63 15.35 37.32
C SER A 7 41.91 16.17 36.24
N ALA A 8 42.06 15.77 34.97
CA ALA A 8 41.22 16.25 33.89
C ALA A 8 39.82 15.65 34.05
N THR A 9 38.84 16.48 34.42
CA THR A 9 37.43 16.13 34.35
C THR A 9 37.02 16.03 32.88
N PRO A 10 36.39 14.95 32.41
CA PRO A 10 35.91 14.89 31.03
C PRO A 10 34.77 15.89 30.83
N LYS A 11 34.87 16.68 29.76
CA LYS A 11 33.84 17.61 29.28
C LYS A 11 32.55 16.83 28.99
N PRO A 12 31.35 17.33 29.39
CA PRO A 12 30.12 16.60 29.12
C PRO A 12 29.85 16.56 27.61
N ALA A 13 29.51 15.38 27.10
CA ALA A 13 28.95 15.16 25.77
C ALA A 13 27.52 15.73 25.73
N GLY A 14 27.42 17.04 25.49
CA GLY A 14 26.15 17.78 25.51
C GLY A 14 25.44 17.88 24.16
N ASP A 15 26.17 17.76 23.03
CA ASP A 15 25.63 18.17 21.73
C ASP A 15 25.24 17.01 20.79
N ASP A 16 25.56 15.77 21.16
CA ASP A 16 25.37 14.60 20.29
C ASP A 16 24.04 13.85 20.56
N LEU A 17 23.38 14.12 21.70
CA LEU A 17 22.10 13.49 22.06
C LEU A 17 20.85 14.26 21.60
N GLU A 18 20.96 15.55 21.23
CA GLU A 18 19.79 16.39 20.93
C GLU A 18 19.30 16.29 19.47
N LYS A 19 20.15 15.79 18.55
CA LYS A 19 19.85 15.78 17.10
C LYS A 19 19.09 14.54 16.62
N ALA A 20 19.20 13.42 17.33
CA ALA A 20 18.49 12.18 17.01
C ALA A 20 16.94 12.31 17.02
N PRO A 21 16.28 12.92 18.03
CA PRO A 21 14.83 12.99 18.08
C PRO A 21 14.20 13.93 17.04
N THR A 22 14.91 14.99 16.61
CA THR A 22 14.38 15.97 15.65
C THR A 22 14.37 15.41 14.21
N PHE A 23 15.42 14.68 13.83
CA PHE A 23 15.50 14.05 12.51
C PHE A 23 14.42 12.98 12.33
N LEU A 24 14.24 12.10 13.32
CA LEU A 24 13.19 11.08 13.32
C LEU A 24 11.76 11.69 13.25
N ARG A 25 11.52 12.81 13.95
CA ARG A 25 10.27 13.56 13.85
C ARG A 25 10.05 14.15 12.46
N ALA A 26 11.09 14.68 11.81
CA ALA A 26 10.98 15.19 10.45
C ALA A 26 10.56 14.11 9.45
N PHE A 27 11.12 12.89 9.56
CA PHE A 27 10.72 11.75 8.73
C PHE A 27 9.25 11.39 8.96
N SER A 28 8.80 11.29 10.21
CA SER A 28 7.40 10.98 10.52
C SER A 28 6.43 12.03 9.96
N VAL A 29 6.77 13.32 10.06
CA VAL A 29 5.97 14.42 9.50
C VAL A 29 5.88 14.33 7.97
N ILE A 30 6.98 14.01 7.29
CA ILE A 30 7.01 13.84 5.83
C ILE A 30 6.11 12.67 5.41
N HIS A 31 6.22 11.51 6.07
CA HIS A 31 5.37 10.35 5.77
C HIS A 31 3.89 10.65 6.03
N ALA A 32 3.56 11.35 7.12
CA ALA A 32 2.20 11.79 7.39
C ALA A 32 1.67 12.74 6.31
N ALA A 33 2.48 13.68 5.83
CA ALA A 33 2.11 14.56 4.73
C ALA A 33 1.89 13.79 3.42
N LEU A 34 2.75 12.82 3.10
CA LEU A 34 2.59 11.94 1.93
C LEU A 34 1.29 11.13 2.01
N ALA A 35 1.00 10.51 3.16
CA ALA A 35 -0.23 9.77 3.37
C ALA A 35 -1.47 10.66 3.19
N LEU A 36 -1.45 11.88 3.73
CA LEU A 36 -2.52 12.86 3.56
C LEU A 36 -2.73 13.23 2.09
N LEU A 37 -1.66 13.45 1.33
CA LEU A 37 -1.75 13.73 -0.11
C LEU A 37 -2.40 12.57 -0.87
N PHE A 38 -2.05 11.31 -0.55
CA PHE A 38 -2.71 10.15 -1.14
C PHE A 38 -4.20 10.09 -0.83
N VAL A 39 -4.61 10.42 0.40
CA VAL A 39 -6.04 10.53 0.76
C VAL A 39 -6.71 11.63 -0.06
N CYS A 40 -6.10 12.82 -0.16
CA CYS A 40 -6.65 13.91 -0.97
C CYS A 40 -6.81 13.51 -2.44
N MET A 41 -5.80 12.85 -3.03
CA MET A 41 -5.87 12.34 -4.40
C MET A 41 -7.01 11.32 -4.57
N ALA A 42 -7.16 10.38 -3.63
CA ALA A 42 -8.26 9.43 -3.68
C ALA A 42 -9.64 10.10 -3.62
N LEU A 43 -9.80 11.12 -2.77
CA LEU A 43 -11.05 11.90 -2.69
C LEU A 43 -11.33 12.67 -3.99
N VAL A 44 -10.30 13.24 -4.62
CA VAL A 44 -10.44 13.89 -5.93
C VAL A 44 -10.88 12.89 -6.99
N LEU A 45 -10.25 11.71 -7.06
CA LEU A 45 -10.62 10.65 -8.00
C LEU A 45 -12.06 10.16 -7.76
N LEU A 46 -12.47 10.00 -6.49
CA LEU A 46 -13.84 9.67 -6.11
C LEU A 46 -14.83 10.71 -6.62
N VAL A 47 -14.54 12.00 -6.45
CA VAL A 47 -15.40 13.09 -6.95
C VAL A 47 -15.45 13.10 -8.48
N ILE A 48 -14.33 12.86 -9.16
CA ILE A 48 -14.27 12.77 -10.63
C ILE A 48 -15.16 11.63 -11.11
N ALA A 49 -15.01 10.43 -10.55
CA ALA A 49 -15.82 9.27 -10.91
C ALA A 49 -17.31 9.52 -10.63
N ALA A 50 -17.65 10.05 -9.46
CA ALA A 50 -19.04 10.36 -9.09
C ALA A 50 -19.68 11.38 -10.04
N LYS A 51 -18.96 12.45 -10.40
CA LYS A 51 -19.45 13.46 -11.36
C LYS A 51 -19.63 12.87 -12.75
N GLY A 52 -18.67 12.05 -13.21
CA GLY A 52 -18.75 11.37 -14.50
C GLY A 52 -19.99 10.48 -14.59
N THR A 53 -20.21 9.63 -13.59
CA THR A 53 -21.37 8.73 -13.56
C THR A 53 -22.69 9.46 -13.35
N TRP A 54 -22.73 10.53 -12.56
CA TRP A 54 -23.95 11.31 -12.34
C TRP A 54 -24.53 11.87 -13.64
N ALA A 55 -23.67 12.31 -14.56
CA ALA A 55 -24.09 12.80 -15.88
C ALA A 55 -24.81 11.71 -16.70
N VAL A 56 -24.37 10.45 -16.60
CA VAL A 56 -24.91 9.30 -17.33
C VAL A 56 -26.35 8.96 -16.90
N LEU A 57 -26.74 9.25 -15.65
CA LEU A 57 -28.12 8.98 -15.19
C LEU A 57 -29.17 9.80 -15.96
N SER A 58 -28.76 10.89 -16.60
CA SER A 58 -29.64 11.75 -17.39
C SER A 58 -29.65 11.42 -18.90
N THR A 59 -28.84 10.45 -19.34
CA THR A 59 -28.73 10.03 -20.74
C THR A 59 -29.44 8.70 -21.00
N GLU A 60 -29.63 8.35 -22.26
CA GLU A 60 -30.14 7.03 -22.64
C GLU A 60 -29.12 5.94 -22.28
N LEU A 61 -29.62 4.76 -21.86
CA LEU A 61 -28.80 3.61 -21.50
C LEU A 61 -28.35 2.86 -22.76
N ASN A 62 -27.28 3.36 -23.38
CA ASN A 62 -26.66 2.81 -24.58
C ASN A 62 -25.20 2.36 -24.32
N ASP A 63 -24.49 1.91 -25.35
CA ASP A 63 -23.10 1.45 -25.25
C ASP A 63 -22.14 2.55 -24.77
N GLU A 64 -22.41 3.81 -25.13
CA GLU A 64 -21.62 4.97 -24.69
C GLU A 64 -21.79 5.22 -23.17
N ALA A 65 -23.02 5.13 -22.66
CA ALA A 65 -23.31 5.19 -21.24
C ALA A 65 -22.61 4.05 -20.47
N ALA A 66 -22.61 2.84 -21.02
CA ALA A 66 -21.89 1.70 -20.43
C ALA A 66 -20.37 1.96 -20.39
N GLN A 67 -19.80 2.51 -21.47
CA GLN A 67 -18.38 2.85 -21.53
C GLN A 67 -18.00 3.86 -20.44
N LEU A 68 -18.77 4.95 -20.28
CA LEU A 68 -18.52 5.97 -19.26
C LEU A 68 -18.54 5.40 -17.83
N VAL A 69 -19.49 4.50 -17.54
CA VAL A 69 -19.57 3.84 -16.23
C VAL A 69 -18.35 2.95 -15.99
N ILE A 70 -17.93 2.16 -16.99
CA ILE A 70 -16.76 1.29 -16.89
C ILE A 70 -15.48 2.12 -16.71
N GLU A 71 -15.35 3.24 -17.40
CA GLU A 71 -14.22 4.16 -17.21
C GLU A 71 -14.19 4.77 -15.81
N ALA A 72 -15.35 5.15 -15.26
CA ALA A 72 -15.47 5.60 -13.88
C ALA A 72 -15.07 4.51 -12.88
N MET A 73 -15.35 3.23 -13.15
CA MET A 73 -14.87 2.12 -12.31
C MET A 73 -13.34 2.02 -12.29
N GLY A 74 -12.66 2.29 -13.40
CA GLY A 74 -11.19 2.37 -13.45
C GLY A 74 -10.64 3.50 -12.58
N VAL A 75 -11.25 4.69 -12.66
CA VAL A 75 -10.90 5.82 -11.79
C VAL A 75 -11.10 5.49 -10.31
N LEU A 76 -12.18 4.77 -9.97
CA LEU A 76 -12.41 4.30 -8.59
C LEU A 76 -11.38 3.26 -8.15
N ALA A 77 -10.95 2.35 -9.03
CA ALA A 77 -9.88 1.40 -8.71
C ALA A 77 -8.57 2.12 -8.37
N ALA A 78 -8.21 3.16 -9.14
CA ALA A 78 -7.05 4.01 -8.82
C ALA A 78 -7.21 4.74 -7.47
N ALA A 79 -8.42 5.21 -7.14
CA ALA A 79 -8.71 5.83 -5.85
C ALA A 79 -8.52 4.84 -4.68
N VAL A 80 -8.96 3.59 -4.83
CA VAL A 80 -8.77 2.53 -3.83
C VAL A 80 -7.29 2.24 -3.62
N VAL A 81 -6.49 2.17 -4.69
CA VAL A 81 -5.04 2.00 -4.59
C VAL A 81 -4.41 3.15 -3.82
N ALA A 82 -4.78 4.41 -4.14
CA ALA A 82 -4.27 5.57 -3.42
C ALA A 82 -4.60 5.52 -1.91
N LEU A 83 -5.82 5.13 -1.53
CA LEU A 83 -6.18 4.93 -0.12
C LEU A 83 -5.39 3.81 0.54
N GLN A 84 -5.16 2.70 -0.16
CA GLN A 84 -4.37 1.59 0.36
C GLN A 84 -2.92 2.02 0.66
N ILE A 85 -2.32 2.81 -0.24
CA ILE A 85 -0.98 3.36 -0.02
C ILE A 85 -0.98 4.33 1.17
N ALA A 86 -1.97 5.22 1.28
CA ALA A 86 -2.08 6.12 2.43
C ALA A 86 -2.19 5.36 3.75
N GLN A 87 -3.03 4.31 3.80
CA GLN A 87 -3.19 3.47 4.98
C GLN A 87 -1.88 2.77 5.33
N THR A 88 -1.19 2.18 4.35
CA THR A 88 0.11 1.54 4.56
C THR A 88 1.15 2.50 5.12
N ILE A 89 1.32 3.68 4.52
CA ILE A 89 2.28 4.68 5.02
C ILE A 89 1.94 5.10 6.45
N THR A 90 0.65 5.31 6.73
CA THR A 90 0.19 5.71 8.06
C THR A 90 0.45 4.60 9.09
N GLU A 91 0.11 3.35 8.78
CA GLU A 91 0.27 2.21 9.68
C GLU A 91 1.74 1.90 9.94
N GLU A 92 2.59 1.92 8.91
CA GLU A 92 3.97 1.43 8.99
C GLU A 92 5.00 2.51 9.36
N GLU A 93 4.82 3.76 8.92
CA GLU A 93 5.82 4.82 9.09
C GLU A 93 5.41 5.92 10.09
N VAL A 94 4.10 6.08 10.33
CA VAL A 94 3.58 7.13 11.23
C VAL A 94 3.17 6.56 12.59
N ILE A 95 2.38 5.49 12.59
CA ILE A 95 1.82 4.89 13.82
C ILE A 95 2.77 3.87 14.43
N ARG A 96 3.58 3.19 13.60
CA ARG A 96 4.36 2.05 14.07
C ARG A 96 5.45 2.47 15.05
N THR A 97 5.26 2.11 16.31
CA THR A 97 6.32 2.13 17.32
C THR A 97 7.28 0.96 17.03
N SER A 98 8.59 1.21 17.17
CA SER A 98 9.71 0.40 16.65
C SER A 98 9.85 -1.02 17.22
N HIS A 99 8.83 -1.85 17.05
CA HIS A 99 8.89 -3.29 17.33
C HIS A 99 9.17 -4.02 16.01
N ILE A 100 10.26 -4.78 16.01
CA ILE A 100 10.64 -5.72 14.95
C ILE A 100 9.39 -6.57 14.66
N SER A 101 8.77 -6.38 13.50
CA SER A 101 7.58 -7.14 13.13
C SER A 101 7.99 -8.58 12.96
N ALA A 102 7.44 -9.47 13.80
CA ALA A 102 7.59 -10.90 13.61
C ALA A 102 7.34 -11.27 12.13
N PRO A 103 8.12 -12.17 11.53
CA PRO A 103 8.03 -12.53 10.11
C PRO A 103 6.60 -12.80 9.60
N THR A 104 5.75 -13.33 10.47
CA THR A 104 4.32 -13.59 10.22
C THR A 104 3.50 -12.33 9.95
N ARG A 105 3.80 -11.20 10.62
CA ARG A 105 3.05 -9.95 10.49
C ARG A 105 3.33 -9.27 9.15
N VAL A 106 4.61 -9.24 8.74
CA VAL A 106 5.04 -8.75 7.42
C VAL A 106 4.38 -9.55 6.30
N ARG A 107 4.34 -10.88 6.44
CA ARG A 107 3.68 -11.76 5.47
C ARG A 107 2.18 -11.48 5.35
N ARG A 108 1.45 -11.35 6.45
CA ARG A 108 0.01 -11.01 6.42
C ARG A 108 -0.25 -9.66 5.77
N PHE A 109 0.57 -8.67 6.09
CA PHE A 109 0.51 -7.34 5.46
C PHE A 109 0.72 -7.44 3.94
N LEU A 110 1.82 -8.08 3.52
CA LEU A 110 2.17 -8.23 2.11
C LEU A 110 1.09 -8.99 1.34
N SER A 111 0.50 -10.03 1.94
CA SER A 111 -0.62 -10.77 1.35
C SER A 111 -1.84 -9.90 1.11
N ARG A 112 -2.25 -9.10 2.09
CA ARG A 112 -3.39 -8.20 1.94
C ARG A 112 -3.11 -7.14 0.87
N PHE A 113 -1.91 -6.57 0.90
CA PHE A 113 -1.48 -5.55 -0.05
C PHE A 113 -1.47 -6.08 -1.49
N MET A 114 -0.91 -7.28 -1.71
CA MET A 114 -0.86 -7.91 -3.03
C MET A 114 -2.25 -8.16 -3.60
N VAL A 115 -3.20 -8.63 -2.78
CA VAL A 115 -4.59 -8.86 -3.23
C VAL A 115 -5.22 -7.56 -3.72
N VAL A 116 -5.03 -6.45 -3.00
CA VAL A 116 -5.57 -5.14 -3.42
C VAL A 116 -4.97 -4.68 -4.74
N ILE A 117 -3.65 -4.81 -4.91
CA ILE A 117 -2.97 -4.47 -6.18
C ILE A 117 -3.51 -5.32 -7.33
N VAL A 118 -3.60 -6.63 -7.15
CA VAL A 118 -4.08 -7.54 -8.20
C VAL A 118 -5.51 -7.20 -8.60
N VAL A 119 -6.41 -6.95 -7.63
CA VAL A 119 -7.80 -6.59 -7.92
C VAL A 119 -7.86 -5.26 -8.69
N ALA A 120 -7.08 -4.26 -8.28
CA ALA A 120 -7.04 -2.97 -8.97
C ALA A 120 -6.52 -3.11 -10.41
N LEU A 121 -5.43 -3.83 -10.62
CA LEU A 121 -4.88 -4.08 -11.97
C LEU A 121 -5.83 -4.93 -12.83
N ALA A 122 -6.57 -5.87 -12.23
CA ALA A 122 -7.58 -6.64 -12.94
C ALA A 122 -8.74 -5.76 -13.41
N ILE A 123 -9.20 -4.83 -12.58
CA ILE A 123 -10.20 -3.83 -12.98
C ILE A 123 -9.64 -2.95 -14.09
N GLU A 124 -8.40 -2.47 -13.99
CA GLU A 124 -7.77 -1.66 -15.03
C GLU A 124 -7.67 -2.43 -16.36
N ALA A 125 -7.30 -3.72 -16.33
CA ALA A 125 -7.26 -4.59 -17.49
C ALA A 125 -8.64 -4.81 -18.11
N LEU A 126 -9.70 -4.92 -17.28
CA LEU A 126 -11.08 -4.98 -17.76
C LEU A 126 -11.49 -3.69 -18.47
N VAL A 127 -11.19 -2.53 -17.88
CA VAL A 127 -11.47 -1.21 -18.48
C VAL A 127 -10.74 -1.05 -19.81
N ALA A 128 -9.46 -1.41 -19.86
CA ALA A 128 -8.67 -1.39 -21.08
C ALA A 128 -9.23 -2.33 -22.16
N THR A 129 -9.70 -3.52 -21.77
CA THR A 129 -10.32 -4.48 -22.69
C THR A 129 -11.61 -3.93 -23.28
N PHE A 130 -12.47 -3.33 -22.45
CA PHE A 130 -13.73 -2.74 -22.90
C PHE A 130 -13.50 -1.56 -23.85
N ARG A 131 -12.52 -0.69 -23.54
CA ARG A 131 -12.09 0.40 -24.42
C ARG A 131 -11.58 -0.14 -25.75
N ALA A 132 -10.75 -1.17 -25.73
CA ALA A 132 -10.22 -1.77 -26.95
C ALA A 132 -11.30 -2.44 -27.82
N SER A 133 -12.34 -3.03 -27.21
CA SER A 133 -13.41 -3.67 -27.99
C SER A 133 -14.38 -2.69 -28.64
N HIS A 134 -14.57 -1.50 -28.08
CA HIS A 134 -15.54 -0.51 -28.57
C HIS A 134 -14.92 0.69 -29.30
N ALA A 135 -13.69 1.10 -28.94
CA ALA A 135 -13.07 2.30 -29.49
C ALA A 135 -11.99 2.00 -30.53
N ASP A 136 -11.06 1.08 -30.24
CA ASP A 136 -9.95 0.77 -31.16
C ASP A 136 -9.39 -0.64 -30.95
N ALA A 137 -9.60 -1.50 -31.96
CA ALA A 137 -9.11 -2.87 -31.98
C ALA A 137 -7.57 -2.96 -31.92
N SER A 138 -6.83 -1.90 -32.28
CA SER A 138 -5.38 -1.84 -32.15
C SER A 138 -4.90 -1.94 -30.69
N LEU A 139 -5.77 -1.57 -29.73
CA LEU A 139 -5.50 -1.63 -28.29
C LEU A 139 -5.75 -3.03 -27.69
N LEU A 140 -6.32 -3.98 -28.45
CA LEU A 140 -6.63 -5.32 -27.94
C LEU A 140 -5.37 -6.06 -27.47
N LEU A 141 -4.24 -5.86 -28.15
CA LEU A 141 -2.97 -6.44 -27.73
C LEU A 141 -2.51 -5.86 -26.38
N HIS A 142 -2.66 -4.56 -26.17
CA HIS A 142 -2.31 -3.92 -24.90
C HIS A 142 -3.16 -4.47 -23.74
N ALA A 143 -4.48 -4.57 -23.96
CA ALA A 143 -5.40 -5.15 -22.99
C ALA A 143 -5.04 -6.61 -22.66
N ALA A 144 -4.75 -7.44 -23.69
CA ALA A 144 -4.33 -8.82 -23.50
C ALA A 144 -3.02 -8.94 -22.70
N VAL A 145 -2.03 -8.08 -22.98
CA VAL A 145 -0.76 -8.05 -22.23
C VAL A 145 -1.00 -7.65 -20.78
N MET A 146 -1.89 -6.70 -20.49
CA MET A 146 -2.25 -6.36 -19.11
C MET A 146 -2.88 -7.54 -18.36
N VAL A 147 -3.83 -8.25 -18.99
CA VAL A 147 -4.43 -9.46 -18.40
C VAL A 147 -3.38 -10.54 -18.12
N LEU A 148 -2.46 -10.78 -19.07
CA LEU A 148 -1.36 -11.72 -18.88
C LEU A 148 -0.42 -11.29 -17.76
N ALA A 149 -0.11 -10.00 -17.64
CA ALA A 149 0.73 -9.45 -16.57
C ALA A 149 0.07 -9.64 -15.19
N VAL A 150 -1.24 -9.43 -15.08
CA VAL A 150 -2.01 -9.72 -13.85
C VAL A 150 -1.95 -11.22 -13.52
N GLY A 151 -2.11 -12.09 -14.51
CA GLY A 151 -1.96 -13.54 -14.34
C GLY A 151 -0.56 -13.94 -13.88
N ALA A 152 0.48 -13.35 -14.46
CA ALA A 152 1.87 -13.58 -14.07
C ALA A 152 2.15 -13.09 -12.63
N LEU A 153 1.61 -11.93 -12.24
CA LEU A 153 1.71 -11.41 -10.87
C LEU A 153 1.05 -12.35 -9.86
N LEU A 154 -0.15 -12.86 -10.18
CA LEU A 154 -0.86 -13.84 -9.37
C LEU A 154 -0.09 -15.17 -9.25
N ALA A 155 0.48 -15.67 -10.35
CA ALA A 155 1.28 -16.89 -10.34
C ALA A 155 2.57 -16.71 -9.52
N GLY A 156 3.25 -15.57 -9.68
CA GLY A 156 4.42 -15.19 -8.89
C GLY A 156 4.10 -15.07 -7.41
N TRP A 157 2.95 -14.50 -7.07
CA TRP A 157 2.45 -14.43 -5.70
C TRP A 157 2.14 -15.82 -5.11
N GLY A 158 1.48 -16.69 -5.88
CA GLY A 158 1.24 -18.07 -5.46
C GLY A 158 2.53 -18.86 -5.23
N LEU A 159 3.54 -18.66 -6.09
CA LEU A 159 4.87 -19.23 -5.91
C LEU A 159 5.57 -18.66 -4.67
N PHE A 160 5.49 -17.35 -4.45
CA PHE A 160 6.05 -16.69 -3.27
C PHE A 160 5.45 -17.28 -1.98
N ILE A 161 4.13 -17.45 -1.90
CA ILE A 161 3.47 -18.11 -0.76
C ILE A 161 4.01 -19.53 -0.57
N ARG A 162 4.11 -20.32 -1.66
CA ARG A 162 4.57 -21.71 -1.58
C ARG A 162 6.00 -21.81 -1.04
N LEU A 163 6.90 -20.94 -1.50
CA LEU A 163 8.30 -20.92 -1.07
C LEU A 163 8.45 -20.44 0.38
N ASN A 164 7.59 -19.53 0.83
CA ASN A 164 7.63 -19.00 2.20
C ASN A 164 6.91 -19.89 3.23
N ARG A 165 6.23 -20.96 2.79
CA ARG A 165 5.56 -21.92 3.68
C ARG A 165 6.54 -22.67 4.60
N SER A 166 7.77 -22.90 4.16
CA SER A 166 8.79 -23.58 4.99
C SER A 166 9.24 -22.76 6.21
N ALA A 167 9.09 -21.42 6.18
CA ALA A 167 9.37 -20.58 7.34
C ALA A 167 8.30 -20.70 8.43
N GLU A 168 7.08 -21.17 8.11
CA GLU A 168 6.00 -21.43 9.08
C GLU A 168 6.26 -22.69 9.92
N GLU A 169 7.00 -23.65 9.38
CA GLU A 169 7.34 -24.91 10.05
C GLU A 169 8.51 -24.77 11.03
N LEU A 170 9.30 -23.70 10.90
CA LEU A 170 10.50 -23.43 11.71
C LEU A 170 10.24 -22.59 12.97
N GLU A 171 9.12 -21.85 13.06
CA GLU A 171 8.76 -21.03 14.24
C GLU A 171 7.34 -21.34 14.79
N PRO A 172 7.11 -22.53 15.37
CA PRO A 172 5.82 -22.88 15.96
C PRO A 172 5.38 -21.96 17.12
N GLU A 173 6.32 -21.32 17.81
CA GLU A 173 6.05 -20.42 18.96
C GLU A 173 5.44 -19.07 18.53
N ALA A 174 5.95 -18.45 17.45
CA ALA A 174 5.41 -17.20 16.90
C ALA A 174 3.98 -17.37 16.35
N MET A 175 3.64 -18.56 15.86
CA MET A 175 2.28 -18.91 15.44
C MET A 175 1.31 -19.08 16.62
N GLN A 176 1.79 -19.52 17.78
CA GLN A 176 0.96 -19.57 19.00
C GLN A 176 0.70 -18.17 19.57
N GLU A 177 1.69 -17.29 19.54
CA GLU A 177 1.53 -15.91 20.03
C GLU A 177 0.56 -15.10 19.16
N ALA A 178 0.68 -15.20 17.83
CA ALA A 178 -0.28 -14.58 16.90
C ALA A 178 -1.72 -15.09 17.05
N LYS A 179 -1.92 -16.38 17.39
CA LYS A 179 -3.25 -16.95 17.71
C LYS A 179 -3.80 -16.45 19.05
N ARG A 180 -2.92 -16.14 20.01
CA ARG A 180 -3.31 -15.59 21.32
C ARG A 180 -3.70 -14.11 21.24
N GLU A 181 -3.06 -13.33 20.36
CA GLU A 181 -3.43 -11.93 20.12
C GLU A 181 -4.81 -11.77 19.46
N ASP A 182 -5.15 -12.61 18.47
CA ASP A 182 -6.46 -12.62 17.81
C ASP A 182 -7.63 -12.91 18.79
N HIS A 183 -7.36 -13.64 19.88
CA HIS A 183 -8.38 -13.99 20.88
C HIS A 183 -8.67 -12.86 21.87
N LYS A 184 -7.80 -11.84 21.98
CA LYS A 184 -7.99 -10.68 22.88
C LYS A 184 -8.77 -9.53 22.25
N LEU A 185 -9.09 -9.63 20.96
CA LEU A 185 -9.82 -8.61 20.20
C LEU A 185 -11.29 -8.98 19.91
N LYS A 186 -11.79 -10.07 20.50
CA LYS A 186 -13.22 -10.42 20.50
C LYS A 186 -13.95 -9.85 21.71
#